data_AF-A0AAV3Z2X8-F1
#
_entry.id   AF-A0AAV3Z2X8-F1
#
_cell.length_a   1.000
_cell.length_b   1.000
_cell.length_c   1.000
_cell.angle_alpha   90.00
_cell.angle_beta   90.00
_cell.angle_gamma   90.00
#
_symmetry.space_group_name_H-M   'P 1'
#
loop_
_entity.id
_entity.type
_entity.pdbx_description
1 polymer ?
#
loop_
_entity_poly.entity_id
_entity_poly.type
_entity_poly.pdbx_seq_one_letter_code
_entity_poly.pdbx_strand_id
1 'polypeptide(L)'
;MPSATASLTSVESNIVVYIAGYVALKISSKVCTDCKLVLLGMTDSASTEQVFLQAKSFEDCSHGGLQVPSEVLVNAVGVMEEAFRSVTPLALQTTGLRNKMIKRLMLNDHPSINRLVCPNSKCDLLFYVTNLFTNIRIHHHIKLKTSN
;
A
#
# COMPACT_ATOMS: atom_id res chain seq x y z
N MET A 1 -22.97 18.58 8.64
CA MET A 1 -22.90 17.22 9.19
C MET A 1 -21.47 16.74 9.04
N PRO A 2 -20.71 16.46 10.11
CA PRO A 2 -19.40 15.87 9.97
C PRO A 2 -19.57 14.37 9.66
N SER A 3 -19.08 13.95 8.49
CA SER A 3 -18.96 12.54 8.12
C SER A 3 -17.90 11.91 9.02
N ALA A 4 -18.29 10.93 9.83
CA ALA A 4 -17.34 10.17 10.65
C ALA A 4 -16.49 9.29 9.72
N THR A 5 -15.37 9.82 9.24
CA THR A 5 -14.27 9.01 8.71
C THR A 5 -13.74 8.17 9.86
N ALA A 6 -14.08 6.89 9.90
CA ALA A 6 -13.56 5.96 10.90
C ALA A 6 -12.03 5.95 10.80
N SER A 7 -11.34 6.52 11.79
CA SER A 7 -9.88 6.49 11.81
C SER A 7 -9.42 5.05 12.00
N LEU A 8 -8.38 4.66 11.25
CA LEU A 8 -7.75 3.34 11.40
C LEU A 8 -7.30 3.11 12.84
N THR A 9 -7.51 1.91 13.36
CA THR A 9 -6.95 1.48 14.65
C THR A 9 -5.43 1.38 14.56
N SER A 10 -4.72 1.37 15.69
CA SER A 10 -3.24 1.25 15.71
C SER A 10 -2.73 0.00 14.99
N VAL A 11 -3.45 -1.11 15.11
CA VAL A 11 -3.15 -2.37 14.38
C VAL A 11 -3.30 -2.19 12.88
N GLU A 12 -4.36 -1.49 12.44
CA GLU A 12 -4.60 -1.23 11.01
C GLU A 12 -3.57 -0.26 10.42
N SER A 13 -3.16 0.75 11.18
CA SER A 13 -2.06 1.66 10.81
C SER A 13 -0.74 0.88 10.63
N ASN A 14 -0.43 -0.05 11.55
CA ASN A 14 0.74 -0.93 11.41
C ASN A 14 0.66 -1.82 10.17
N ILE A 15 -0.54 -2.31 9.81
CA ILE A 15 -0.76 -3.10 8.58
C ILE A 15 -0.56 -2.23 7.33
N VAL A 16 -1.04 -0.99 7.32
CA VAL A 16 -0.84 -0.05 6.20
C VAL A 16 0.65 0.24 6.00
N VAL A 17 1.37 0.56 7.08
CA VAL A 17 2.81 0.80 7.05
C VAL A 17 3.57 -0.45 6.60
N TYR A 18 3.15 -1.63 7.06
CA TYR A 18 3.67 -2.92 6.61
C TYR A 18 3.52 -3.14 5.10
N ILE A 19 2.31 -2.93 4.58
CA ILE A 19 2.04 -3.07 3.15
C ILE A 19 2.85 -2.06 2.35
N ALA A 20 2.93 -0.81 2.82
CA ALA A 20 3.73 0.23 2.18
C ALA A 20 5.22 -0.16 2.10
N GLY A 21 5.81 -0.63 3.21
CA GLY A 21 7.20 -1.09 3.23
C GLY A 21 7.44 -2.28 2.28
N TYR A 22 6.51 -3.23 2.23
CA TYR A 22 6.60 -4.36 1.30
C TYR A 22 6.48 -3.93 -0.16
N VAL A 23 5.56 -3.01 -0.48
CA VAL A 23 5.42 -2.44 -1.82
C VAL A 23 6.71 -1.75 -2.23
N ALA A 24 7.25 -0.87 -1.38
CA ALA A 24 8.50 -0.16 -1.63
C ALA A 24 9.64 -1.13 -1.94
N LEU A 25 9.82 -2.16 -1.12
CA LEU A 25 10.83 -3.20 -1.33
C LEU A 25 10.69 -3.85 -2.71
N LYS A 26 9.49 -4.31 -3.08
CA LYS A 26 9.27 -5.11 -4.30
C LYS A 26 9.31 -4.32 -5.60
N ILE A 27 9.01 -3.01 -5.58
CA ILE A 27 8.96 -2.21 -6.80
C ILE A 27 10.12 -1.22 -6.94
N SER A 28 10.93 -1.01 -5.90
CA SER A 28 12.04 -0.03 -5.91
C SER A 28 13.04 -0.22 -7.05
N SER A 29 13.24 -1.45 -7.53
CA SER A 29 14.11 -1.77 -8.67
C SER A 29 13.46 -1.56 -10.04
N LYS A 30 12.15 -1.29 -10.09
CA LYS A 30 11.34 -1.14 -11.32
C LYS A 30 11.01 0.32 -11.64
N VAL A 31 11.42 1.26 -10.79
CA VAL A 31 11.07 2.68 -10.90
C VAL A 31 12.32 3.53 -11.05
N CYS A 32 12.17 4.73 -11.61
CA CYS A 32 13.29 5.66 -11.72
C CYS A 32 13.73 6.20 -10.34
N THR A 33 14.92 6.79 -10.27
CA THR A 33 15.49 7.35 -9.04
C THR A 33 14.55 8.34 -8.36
N ASP A 34 13.92 9.24 -9.12
CA ASP A 34 13.00 10.25 -8.57
C ASP A 34 11.78 9.59 -7.91
N CYS A 35 11.20 8.58 -8.56
CA CYS A 35 10.10 7.80 -7.99
C CYS A 35 10.52 6.94 -6.81
N LYS A 36 11.78 6.48 -6.77
CA LYS A 36 12.31 5.76 -5.61
C LYS A 36 12.36 6.65 -4.37
N LEU A 37 12.64 7.95 -4.52
CA LEU A 37 12.56 8.93 -3.42
C LEU A 37 11.12 9.15 -2.94
N VAL A 38 10.13 8.97 -3.82
CA VAL A 38 8.71 8.99 -3.43
C VAL A 38 8.33 7.73 -2.63
N LEU A 39 9.01 6.60 -2.84
CA LEU A 39 8.69 5.34 -2.16
C LEU A 39 9.34 5.21 -0.77
N LEU A 40 10.54 5.74 -0.60
CA LEU A 40 11.39 5.47 0.55
C LEU A 40 11.44 6.67 1.50
N GLY A 41 11.26 6.39 2.78
CA GLY A 41 11.39 7.37 3.86
C GLY A 41 12.80 7.39 4.42
N MET A 42 13.05 8.37 5.29
CA MET A 42 14.20 8.32 6.19
C MET A 42 13.84 7.47 7.41
N THR A 43 14.80 6.68 7.88
CA THR A 43 14.66 5.94 9.13
C THR A 43 14.56 6.93 10.28
N ASP A 44 13.49 6.82 11.05
CA ASP A 44 13.28 7.49 12.33
C ASP A 44 13.06 6.42 13.41
N SER A 45 14.09 6.21 14.22
CA SER A 45 14.09 5.24 15.31
C SER A 45 13.10 5.56 16.43
N ALA A 46 12.49 6.75 16.45
CA ALA A 46 11.46 7.12 17.41
C ALA A 46 10.03 6.72 16.98
N SER A 47 9.81 6.34 15.73
CA SER A 47 8.50 5.87 15.26
C SER A 47 8.22 4.43 15.68
N THR A 48 7.10 4.23 16.38
CA THR A 48 6.67 2.90 16.85
C THR A 48 6.37 1.96 15.67
N GLU A 49 5.85 2.53 14.58
CA GLU A 49 5.55 1.82 13.33
C GLU A 49 6.83 1.34 12.63
N GLN A 50 7.91 2.12 12.69
CA GLN A 50 9.21 1.72 12.13
C GLN A 50 9.90 0.64 12.97
N VAL A 51 9.79 0.73 14.30
CA VAL A 51 10.25 -0.34 15.21
C VAL A 51 9.51 -1.64 14.90
N PHE A 52 8.20 -1.58 14.65
CA PHE A 52 7.42 -2.74 14.23
C PHE A 52 7.89 -3.34 12.89
N LEU A 53 8.20 -2.50 11.89
CA LEU A 53 8.73 -2.96 10.60
C LEU A 53 10.08 -3.67 10.72
N GLN A 54 10.96 -3.18 11.59
CA GLN A 54 12.30 -3.74 11.80
C GLN A 54 12.29 -5.01 12.66
N ALA A 55 11.40 -5.08 13.65
CA ALA A 55 11.29 -6.22 14.56
C ALA A 55 10.69 -7.47 13.90
N LYS A 56 9.97 -7.31 12.79
CA LYS A 56 9.38 -8.43 12.07
C LYS A 56 10.43 -9.09 11.16
N SER A 57 10.84 -10.30 11.52
CA SER A 57 11.71 -11.14 10.70
C SER A 57 10.93 -11.74 9.53
N PHE A 58 11.50 -11.73 8.32
CA PHE A 58 10.84 -12.27 7.12
C PHE A 58 11.67 -13.41 6.54
N GLU A 59 11.02 -14.55 6.31
CA GLU A 59 11.62 -15.70 5.61
C GLU A 59 12.13 -15.32 4.20
N ASP A 60 11.49 -14.33 3.56
CA ASP A 60 11.83 -13.85 2.22
C ASP A 60 12.87 -12.71 2.19
N CYS A 61 13.27 -12.15 3.34
CA CYS A 61 14.24 -11.06 3.40
C CYS A 61 15.54 -11.57 4.04
N SER A 62 16.43 -12.07 3.20
CA SER A 62 17.73 -12.60 3.61
C SER A 62 18.74 -11.56 4.14
N HIS A 63 18.43 -10.25 4.08
CA HIS A 63 19.41 -9.16 4.31
C HIS A 63 18.91 -7.98 5.16
N GLY A 64 17.95 -8.22 6.06
CA GLY A 64 17.37 -7.16 6.90
C GLY A 64 15.93 -6.84 6.51
N GLY A 65 15.17 -6.30 7.46
CA GLY A 65 13.71 -6.14 7.41
C GLY A 65 13.16 -5.30 6.25
N LEU A 66 11.88 -4.95 6.32
CA LEU A 66 11.26 -4.10 5.32
C LEU A 66 11.95 -2.73 5.24
N GLN A 67 12.03 -2.19 4.01
CA GLN A 67 12.45 -0.81 3.82
C GLN A 67 11.46 0.14 4.48
N VAL A 68 11.96 1.22 5.07
CA VAL A 68 11.13 2.28 5.66
C VAL A 68 10.38 2.99 4.52
N PRO A 69 9.05 2.86 4.44
CA PRO A 69 8.29 3.55 3.40
C PRO A 69 8.24 5.05 3.68
N SER A 70 8.12 5.85 2.64
CA SER A 70 7.88 7.28 2.79
C SER A 70 6.48 7.53 3.34
N GLU A 71 6.28 8.68 3.97
CA GLU A 71 4.95 9.12 4.39
C GLU A 71 3.99 9.23 3.19
N VAL A 72 4.49 9.62 2.02
CA VAL A 72 3.71 9.69 0.77
C VAL A 72 3.13 8.33 0.42
N LEU A 73 3.96 7.29 0.48
CA LEU A 73 3.53 5.94 0.17
C LEU A 73 2.58 5.40 1.24
N VAL A 74 2.86 5.64 2.52
CA VAL A 74 1.96 5.22 3.62
C VAL A 74 0.57 5.85 3.46
N ASN A 75 0.51 7.16 3.24
CA ASN A 75 -0.74 7.88 3.05
C ASN A 75 -1.50 7.39 1.80
N ALA A 76 -0.79 7.14 0.70
CA ALA A 76 -1.40 6.59 -0.51
C ALA A 76 -1.97 5.18 -0.26
N VAL A 77 -1.22 4.29 0.40
CA VAL A 77 -1.69 2.94 0.75
C VAL A 77 -2.88 3.00 1.71
N GLY A 78 -2.91 3.93 2.65
CA GLY A 78 -4.07 4.16 3.53
C GLY A 78 -5.33 4.49 2.74
N VAL A 79 -5.24 5.43 1.80
CA VAL A 79 -6.37 5.78 0.90
C VAL A 79 -6.79 4.59 0.03
N MET A 80 -5.82 3.80 -0.48
CA MET A 80 -6.13 2.59 -1.24
C MET A 80 -6.83 1.52 -0.37
N GLU A 81 -6.46 1.39 0.90
CA GLU A 81 -7.09 0.47 1.86
C GLU A 81 -8.52 0.88 2.19
N GLU A 82 -8.78 2.17 2.41
CA GLU A 82 -10.13 2.70 2.58
C GLU A 82 -10.98 2.44 1.33
N ALA A 83 -10.44 2.74 0.14
CA ALA A 83 -11.11 2.46 -1.11
C ALA A 83 -11.39 0.96 -1.28
N PHE A 84 -10.43 0.08 -0.98
CA PHE A 84 -10.62 -1.36 -1.02
C PHE A 84 -11.75 -1.81 -0.08
N ARG A 85 -11.73 -1.39 1.18
CA ARG A 85 -12.77 -1.72 2.18
C ARG A 85 -14.16 -1.28 1.77
N SER A 86 -14.28 -0.14 1.08
CA SER A 86 -15.57 0.34 0.58
C SER A 86 -16.18 -0.56 -0.51
N VAL A 87 -15.37 -1.36 -1.21
CA VAL A 87 -15.83 -2.18 -2.35
C VAL A 87 -15.92 -3.66 -2.03
N THR A 88 -15.06 -4.15 -1.14
CA THR A 88 -14.93 -5.57 -0.80
C THR A 88 -16.24 -6.24 -0.32
N PRO A 89 -17.13 -5.59 0.46
CA PRO A 89 -18.42 -6.18 0.83
C PRO A 89 -19.32 -6.55 -0.36
N LEU A 90 -19.22 -5.80 -1.47
CA LEU A 90 -20.11 -5.95 -2.65
C LEU A 90 -19.45 -6.70 -3.81
N ALA A 91 -18.12 -6.63 -3.95
CA ALA A 91 -17.46 -7.01 -5.21
C ALA A 91 -16.90 -8.45 -5.25
N LEU A 92 -16.83 -9.16 -4.13
CA LEU A 92 -16.34 -10.55 -4.07
C LEU A 92 -17.26 -11.57 -4.74
N GLN A 93 -18.52 -11.20 -5.00
CA GLN A 93 -19.44 -12.04 -5.74
C GLN A 93 -19.37 -11.78 -7.26
N THR A 94 -18.49 -10.88 -7.71
CA THR A 94 -18.43 -10.45 -9.11
C THR A 94 -17.13 -10.88 -9.78
N THR A 95 -17.24 -11.34 -11.02
CA THR A 95 -16.09 -11.61 -11.89
C THR A 95 -15.29 -10.31 -12.14
N GLY A 96 -13.97 -10.44 -12.23
CA GLY A 96 -13.08 -9.32 -12.58
C GLY A 96 -12.78 -8.32 -11.45
N LEU A 97 -12.92 -8.71 -10.18
CA LEU A 97 -12.65 -7.87 -9.00
C LEU A 97 -11.32 -7.10 -9.10
N ARG A 98 -10.23 -7.78 -9.45
CA ARG A 98 -8.90 -7.17 -9.59
C ARG A 98 -8.90 -5.98 -10.55
N ASN A 99 -9.45 -6.16 -11.75
CA ASN A 99 -9.47 -5.12 -12.78
C ASN A 99 -10.35 -3.94 -12.35
N LYS A 100 -11.49 -4.21 -11.71
CA LYS A 100 -12.36 -3.16 -11.14
C LYS A 100 -11.63 -2.35 -10.06
N MET A 101 -10.85 -3.02 -9.21
CA MET A 101 -10.09 -2.36 -8.14
C MET A 101 -8.96 -1.52 -8.68
N ILE A 102 -8.16 -2.07 -9.59
CA ILE A 102 -7.10 -1.30 -10.25
C ILE A 102 -7.70 -0.06 -10.93
N LYS A 103 -8.79 -0.22 -11.71
CA LYS A 103 -9.44 0.92 -12.38
C LYS A 103 -9.92 1.97 -11.39
N ARG A 104 -10.58 1.56 -10.29
CA ARG A 104 -11.08 2.50 -9.27
C ARG A 104 -9.95 3.24 -8.57
N LEU A 105 -8.86 2.54 -8.24
CA LEU A 105 -7.71 3.12 -7.55
C LEU A 105 -6.91 4.05 -8.48
N MET A 106 -6.77 3.72 -9.76
CA MET A 106 -6.09 4.57 -10.74
C MET A 106 -6.89 5.82 -11.10
N LEU A 107 -8.22 5.79 -10.97
CA LEU A 107 -9.10 6.94 -11.19
C LEU A 107 -9.36 7.75 -9.89
N ASN A 108 -8.69 7.40 -8.79
CA ASN A 108 -8.87 8.08 -7.52
C ASN A 108 -8.06 9.38 -7.51
N ASP A 109 -8.75 10.53 -7.54
CA ASP A 109 -8.14 11.86 -7.58
C ASP A 109 -7.66 12.37 -6.20
N HIS A 110 -7.48 11.48 -5.23
CA HIS A 110 -7.00 11.86 -3.92
C HIS A 110 -5.54 12.39 -4.00
N PRO A 111 -5.19 13.51 -3.34
CA PRO A 111 -3.85 14.11 -3.41
C PRO A 111 -2.71 13.13 -3.12
N SER A 112 -2.87 12.26 -2.12
CA SER A 112 -1.88 11.22 -1.79
C SER A 112 -1.63 10.22 -2.93
N ILE A 113 -2.67 9.89 -3.71
CA ILE A 113 -2.57 8.99 -4.87
C ILE A 113 -1.89 9.71 -6.04
N ASN A 114 -2.27 10.98 -6.29
CA ASN A 114 -1.70 11.79 -7.37
C ASN A 114 -0.19 12.02 -7.21
N ARG A 115 0.33 11.99 -5.98
CA ARG A 115 1.77 12.05 -5.71
C ARG A 115 2.55 10.79 -6.15
N LEU A 116 1.85 9.71 -6.51
CA LEU A 116 2.46 8.50 -7.08
C LEU A 116 2.60 8.56 -8.61
N VAL A 117 2.27 9.69 -9.25
CA VAL A 117 2.54 9.89 -10.68
C VAL A 117 4.02 10.22 -10.87
N CYS A 118 4.68 9.56 -11.83
CA CYS A 118 6.09 9.83 -12.12
C CYS A 118 6.23 11.24 -12.73
N PRO A 119 6.99 12.16 -12.10
CA PRO A 119 7.08 13.54 -12.55
C PRO A 119 7.71 13.65 -13.95
N ASN A 120 8.60 12.72 -14.29
CA ASN A 120 9.33 12.69 -15.55
C ASN A 120 8.77 11.65 -16.55
N SER A 121 7.63 11.02 -16.24
CA SER A 121 7.01 9.97 -17.06
C SER A 121 7.97 8.81 -17.45
N LYS A 122 9.01 8.56 -16.64
CA LYS A 122 10.03 7.52 -16.88
C LYS A 122 9.57 6.12 -16.46
N CYS A 123 8.58 6.03 -15.58
CA CYS A 123 8.02 4.77 -15.10
C CYS A 123 6.56 4.98 -14.68
N ASP A 124 5.80 3.88 -14.62
CA ASP A 124 4.40 3.90 -14.18
C ASP A 124 4.29 3.56 -12.68
N LEU A 125 4.74 4.50 -11.84
CA LEU A 125 4.82 4.32 -10.38
C LEU A 125 3.44 4.00 -9.79
N LEU A 126 2.41 4.78 -10.15
CA LEU A 126 1.04 4.57 -9.69
C LEU A 126 0.55 3.16 -10.07
N PHE A 127 0.70 2.75 -11.32
CA PHE A 127 0.32 1.40 -11.74
C PHE A 127 1.02 0.31 -10.93
N TYR A 128 2.34 0.42 -10.72
CA TYR A 128 3.07 -0.60 -9.95
C TYR A 128 2.61 -0.70 -8.51
N VAL A 129 2.41 0.44 -7.83
CA VAL A 129 1.89 0.48 -6.45
C VAL A 129 0.50 -0.10 -6.40
N THR A 130 -0.43 0.40 -7.22
CA THR A 130 -1.83 -0.02 -7.24
C THR A 130 -1.99 -1.50 -7.56
N ASN A 131 -1.25 -2.01 -8.53
CA ASN A 131 -1.34 -3.41 -8.95
C ASN A 131 -0.81 -4.35 -7.85
N LEU A 132 0.33 -4.03 -7.23
CA LEU A 132 0.89 -4.85 -6.16
C LEU A 132 0.01 -4.81 -4.91
N PHE A 133 -0.44 -3.62 -4.50
CA PHE A 133 -1.39 -3.45 -3.39
C PHE A 133 -2.64 -4.31 -3.59
N THR A 134 -3.27 -4.19 -4.77
CA THR A 134 -4.50 -4.94 -5.08
C THR A 134 -4.28 -6.44 -4.99
N ASN A 135 -3.16 -6.96 -5.50
CA ASN A 135 -2.86 -8.39 -5.42
C ASN A 135 -2.67 -8.87 -3.97
N ILE A 136 -1.93 -8.12 -3.15
CA ILE A 136 -1.72 -8.43 -1.72
C ILE A 136 -3.07 -8.50 -1.01
N ARG A 137 -3.91 -7.49 -1.19
CA ARG A 137 -5.20 -7.39 -0.51
C ARG A 137 -6.19 -8.48 -0.93
N ILE A 138 -6.31 -8.73 -2.23
CA ILE A 138 -7.18 -9.82 -2.73
C ILE A 138 -6.69 -11.17 -2.19
N HIS A 139 -5.39 -11.45 -2.24
CA HIS A 139 -4.84 -12.72 -1.76
C HIS A 139 -5.10 -12.93 -0.26
N HIS A 140 -4.79 -11.92 0.57
CA HIS A 140 -5.07 -11.99 2.00
C HIS A 140 -6.56 -12.17 2.30
N HIS A 141 -7.42 -11.44 1.58
CA HIS A 141 -8.86 -11.53 1.77
C HIS A 141 -9.41 -12.92 1.42
N ILE A 142 -8.93 -13.53 0.34
CA ILE A 142 -9.30 -14.90 -0.05
C ILE A 142 -8.82 -15.89 1.01
N LYS A 143 -7.54 -15.79 1.44
CA LYS A 143 -6.95 -16.70 2.44
C LYS A 143 -7.73 -16.69 3.76
N LEU A 144 -8.09 -15.51 4.25
CA LEU A 144 -8.89 -15.37 5.48
C LEU A 144 -10.29 -16.01 5.37
N LYS A 145 -10.90 -15.99 4.17
CA LYS A 145 -12.19 -16.64 3.93
C LYS A 145 -12.10 -18.16 3.83
N THR A 146 -10.97 -18.70 3.38
CA THR A 146 -10.77 -20.16 3.26
C THR A 146 -10.28 -20.81 4.56
N SER A 147 -9.88 -20.02 5.56
CA SER A 147 -9.40 -20.50 6.87
C SER A 147 -10.48 -20.48 7.96
N ASN A 148 -11.70 -20.05 7.62
CA ASN A 148 -12.90 -20.15 8.45
C ASN A 148 -13.84 -21.19 7.85
#